data_AF-A0A8H6IQ52-F1
#
_entry.id   AF-A0A8H6IQ52-F1
#
_cell.length_a   1.000
_cell.length_b   1.000
_cell.length_c   1.000
_cell.angle_alpha   90.00
_cell.angle_beta   90.00
_cell.angle_gamma   90.00
#
_symmetry.space_group_name_H-M   'P 1'
#
loop_
_entity.id
_entity.type
_entity.pdbx_description
1 polymer ?
#
loop_
_entity_poly.entity_id
_entity_poly.type
_entity_poly.pdbx_seq_one_letter_code
_entity_poly.pdbx_strand_id
1 'polypeptide(L)'
;MLRDISEFKIDQIARSYASKTKIALHGSYPSALSLNDLIRLSDGKPNPVDPDTPLSYAPSLGSKELRQRLAEIHSTPEAPLTENHVVITPGSIMANYL
;
A
#
# COMPACT_ATOMS: atom_id res chain seq x y z
N MET A 1 19.16 11.84 -16.40
CA MET A 1 19.14 12.32 -15.00
C MET A 1 18.17 13.50 -14.98
N LEU A 2 17.00 13.38 -14.34
CA LEU A 2 16.02 14.45 -14.26
C LEU A 2 16.58 15.55 -13.35
N ARG A 3 17.22 16.57 -13.93
CA ARG A 3 17.98 17.60 -13.19
C ARG A 3 17.12 18.78 -12.70
N ASP A 4 15.85 18.83 -13.08
CA ASP A 4 14.96 19.99 -12.83
C ASP A 4 13.76 19.68 -11.93
N ILE A 5 13.71 18.52 -11.26
CA ILE A 5 12.63 18.21 -10.32
C ILE A 5 13.05 18.66 -8.91
N SER A 6 12.31 19.62 -8.36
CA SER A 6 12.49 20.07 -6.99
C SER A 6 12.23 18.93 -6.00
N GLU A 7 12.98 18.91 -4.90
CA GLU A 7 12.77 17.95 -3.83
C GLU A 7 11.37 18.08 -3.22
N PHE A 8 10.75 16.95 -2.86
CA PHE A 8 9.47 16.95 -2.17
C PHE A 8 9.67 17.48 -0.73
N LYS A 9 9.11 18.66 -0.46
CA LYS A 9 9.38 19.43 0.77
C LYS A 9 9.01 18.68 2.06
N ILE A 10 7.92 17.93 2.06
CA ILE A 10 7.48 17.16 3.24
C ILE A 10 8.51 16.08 3.57
N ASP A 11 9.01 15.37 2.54
CA ASP A 11 10.05 14.36 2.69
C ASP A 11 11.34 14.94 3.24
N GLN A 12 11.73 16.12 2.76
CA GLN A 12 12.91 16.85 3.25
C GLN A 12 12.80 17.18 4.74
N ILE A 13 11.64 17.70 5.17
CA ILE A 13 11.36 18.01 6.57
C ILE A 13 11.35 16.73 7.42
N ALA A 14 10.66 15.69 6.96
CA ALA A 14 10.60 14.41 7.66
C ALA A 14 12.00 13.82 7.89
N ARG A 15 12.86 13.77 6.86
CA ARG A 15 14.26 13.31 6.99
C ARG A 15 15.07 14.15 8.00
N SER A 16 14.83 15.45 8.05
CA SER A 16 15.62 16.37 8.87
C SER A 16 15.27 16.34 10.36
N TYR A 17 14.01 16.03 10.68
CA TYR A 17 13.47 16.21 12.04
C TYR A 17 12.78 14.99 12.64
N ALA A 18 12.27 14.03 11.85
CA ALA A 18 11.44 12.93 12.39
C ALA A 18 12.17 12.13 13.49
N SER A 19 13.44 11.75 13.25
CA SER A 19 14.25 11.01 14.23
C SER A 19 14.62 11.80 15.49
N LYS A 20 14.50 13.13 15.46
CA LYS A 20 14.81 14.03 16.57
C LYS A 20 13.60 14.35 17.43
N THR A 21 12.41 13.92 17.01
CA THR A 21 11.15 14.29 17.66
C THR A 21 10.81 13.27 18.74
N LYS A 22 10.54 13.74 19.97
CA LYS A 22 10.07 12.87 21.07
C LYS A 22 8.63 12.43 20.91
N ILE A 23 7.79 13.29 20.31
CA ILE A 23 6.37 13.04 20.05
C ILE A 23 6.09 13.43 18.59
N ALA A 24 5.79 12.46 17.75
CA ALA A 24 5.54 12.69 16.33
C ALA A 24 4.03 12.88 16.07
N LEU A 25 3.59 14.13 15.92
CA LEU A 25 2.19 14.49 15.59
C LEU A 25 1.99 14.90 14.11
N HIS A 26 3.03 14.77 13.28
CA HIS A 26 3.04 15.27 11.90
C HIS A 26 2.61 14.23 10.86
N GLY A 27 2.51 12.95 11.22
CA GLY A 27 2.16 11.88 10.30
C GLY A 27 0.65 11.87 9.98
N SER A 28 0.31 11.72 8.70
CA SER A 28 -1.08 11.59 8.22
C SER A 28 -1.48 10.12 8.03
N TYR A 29 -1.09 9.25 8.96
CA TYR A 29 -1.33 7.81 8.89
C TYR A 29 -1.65 7.25 10.28
N PRO A 30 -2.47 6.19 10.38
CA PRO A 30 -2.70 5.48 11.64
C PRO A 30 -1.46 4.69 12.05
N SER A 31 -1.35 4.32 13.33
CA SER A 31 -0.25 3.47 13.82
C SER A 31 -0.07 2.22 12.96
N ALA A 32 1.18 1.93 12.58
CA ALA A 32 1.52 0.74 11.81
C ALA A 32 1.20 -0.54 12.59
N LEU A 33 0.64 -1.53 11.90
CA LEU A 33 0.34 -2.85 12.46
C LEU A 33 1.53 -3.78 12.28
N SER A 34 1.84 -4.59 13.30
CA SER A 34 2.77 -5.71 13.14
C SER A 34 2.10 -6.88 12.42
N LEU A 35 2.90 -7.85 11.91
CA LEU A 35 2.35 -9.09 11.36
C LEU A 35 1.48 -9.85 12.39
N ASN A 36 1.86 -9.83 13.67
CA ASN A 36 1.07 -10.44 14.73
C ASN A 36 -0.27 -9.72 14.96
N ASP A 37 -0.28 -8.39 14.87
CA ASP A 37 -1.54 -7.63 14.94
C ASP A 37 -2.45 -7.99 13.78
N LEU A 38 -1.90 -8.12 12.56
CA LEU A 38 -2.66 -8.55 11.39
C LEU A 38 -3.23 -9.96 11.56
N ILE A 39 -2.43 -10.93 12.01
CA ILE A 39 -2.90 -12.30 12.27
C ILE A 39 -4.05 -12.29 13.27
N ARG A 40 -3.89 -11.58 14.40
CA ARG A 40 -4.92 -11.49 15.45
C ARG A 40 -6.22 -10.85 14.94
N LEU A 41 -6.13 -9.85 14.06
CA LEU A 41 -7.29 -9.15 13.49
C LEU A 41 -7.95 -9.89 12.32
N SER A 42 -7.34 -10.95 11.81
CA SER A 42 -7.79 -11.62 10.58
C SER A 42 -8.79 -12.76 10.82
N ASP A 43 -9.26 -12.98 12.06
CA ASP A 43 -10.35 -13.92 12.43
C ASP A 43 -10.29 -15.30 11.74
N GLY A 44 -9.13 -15.95 11.78
CA GLY A 44 -8.94 -17.30 11.22
C GLY A 44 -8.69 -17.36 9.71
N LYS A 45 -8.49 -16.23 9.04
CA LYS A 45 -7.98 -16.18 7.66
C LYS A 45 -6.51 -16.65 7.60
N PRO A 46 -6.04 -17.08 6.41
CA PRO A 46 -4.67 -17.56 6.23
C PRO A 46 -3.62 -16.57 6.72
N ASN A 47 -2.48 -17.10 7.16
CA ASN A 47 -1.34 -16.29 7.56
C ASN A 47 -1.00 -15.30 6.42
N PRO A 48 -0.82 -13.99 6.72
CA PRO A 48 -0.47 -13.00 5.70
C PRO A 48 0.85 -13.30 4.99
N VAL A 49 1.69 -14.19 5.54
CA VAL A 49 2.90 -14.68 4.90
C VAL A 49 2.79 -16.19 4.73
N ASP A 50 2.81 -16.63 3.48
CA ASP A 50 2.92 -18.03 3.10
C ASP A 50 4.40 -18.35 2.76
N PRO A 51 5.09 -19.17 3.56
CA PRO A 51 6.50 -19.50 3.34
C PRO A 51 6.72 -20.37 2.09
N ASP A 52 5.67 -21.01 1.56
CA ASP A 52 5.76 -21.88 0.39
C ASP A 52 5.56 -21.11 -0.92
N THR A 53 5.18 -19.82 -0.86
CA THR A 53 5.02 -18.97 -2.03
C THR A 53 6.38 -18.70 -2.72
N PRO A 54 6.56 -19.08 -4.00
CA PRO A 54 7.80 -18.81 -4.71
C PRO A 54 8.04 -17.31 -4.92
N LEU A 55 9.23 -16.83 -4.56
CA LEU A 55 9.66 -15.45 -4.74
C LEU A 55 10.07 -15.16 -6.20
N SER A 56 9.08 -15.20 -7.09
CA SER A 56 9.22 -14.93 -8.53
C SER A 56 8.48 -13.66 -8.94
N TYR A 57 8.52 -13.31 -10.24
CA TYR A 57 7.72 -12.20 -10.74
C TYR A 57 6.23 -12.48 -10.60
N ALA A 58 5.52 -11.55 -9.96
CA ALA A 58 4.06 -11.54 -9.92
C ALA A 58 3.48 -11.12 -11.29
N PRO A 59 2.18 -11.39 -11.54
CA PRO A 59 1.49 -10.84 -12.70
C PRO A 59 1.64 -9.31 -12.79
N SER A 60 1.74 -8.77 -14.01
CA SER A 60 2.05 -7.34 -14.25
C SER A 60 1.05 -6.36 -13.64
N LEU A 61 -0.21 -6.77 -13.43
CA LEU A 61 -1.25 -5.96 -12.80
C LEU A 61 -1.46 -6.30 -11.32
N GLY A 62 -0.71 -7.26 -10.77
CA GLY A 62 -0.93 -7.84 -9.45
C GLY A 62 -1.83 -9.07 -9.44
N SER A 63 -1.92 -9.74 -8.29
CA SER A 63 -2.70 -10.97 -8.14
C SER A 63 -4.18 -10.74 -8.45
N LYS A 64 -4.81 -11.72 -9.11
CA LYS A 64 -6.22 -11.61 -9.50
C LYS A 64 -7.12 -11.52 -8.28
N GLU A 65 -6.81 -12.32 -7.27
CA GLU A 65 -7.54 -12.41 -6.00
C GLU A 65 -7.56 -11.06 -5.29
N LEU A 66 -6.41 -10.37 -5.19
CA LEU A 66 -6.33 -9.06 -4.56
C LEU A 66 -7.12 -8.01 -5.35
N ARG A 67 -6.99 -8.01 -6.68
CA ARG A 67 -7.73 -7.08 -7.56
C ARG A 67 -9.24 -7.29 -7.46
N GLN A 68 -9.72 -8.53 -7.40
CA GLN A 68 -11.14 -8.83 -7.21
C GLN A 68 -11.64 -8.28 -5.87
N ARG A 69 -10.91 -8.53 -4.77
CA ARG A 69 -11.29 -8.00 -3.45
C ARG A 69 -11.33 -6.48 -3.40
N LEU A 70 -10.36 -5.81 -4.01
CA LEU A 70 -10.36 -4.34 -4.08
C LEU A 70 -11.51 -3.81 -4.94
N ALA A 71 -11.80 -4.45 -6.07
CA ALA A 71 -12.95 -4.08 -6.90
C ALA A 71 -14.26 -4.21 -6.09
N GLU A 72 -14.45 -5.31 -5.35
CA GLU A 72 -15.60 -5.49 -4.46
C GLU A 72 -15.73 -4.38 -3.41
N ILE A 73 -14.63 -4.00 -2.75
CA ILE A 73 -14.60 -2.96 -1.71
C ILE A 73 -14.93 -1.58 -2.26
N HIS A 74 -14.45 -1.26 -3.47
CA HIS A 74 -14.57 0.07 -4.07
C HIS A 74 -15.73 0.22 -5.05
N SER A 75 -16.42 -0.88 -5.37
CA SER A 75 -17.58 -0.87 -6.28
C SER A 75 -18.76 -0.14 -5.63
N THR A 76 -19.50 0.64 -6.42
CA THR A 76 -20.80 1.21 -6.02
C THR A 76 -21.90 0.75 -6.97
N PRO A 77 -23.19 0.88 -6.61
CA PRO A 77 -24.29 0.55 -7.51
C PRO A 77 -24.25 1.30 -8.85
N GLU A 78 -23.79 2.55 -8.84
CA GLU A 78 -23.70 3.42 -10.02
C GLU A 78 -22.46 3.14 -10.88
N ALA A 79 -21.41 2.56 -10.29
CA ALA A 79 -20.14 2.25 -10.94
C ALA A 79 -19.67 0.85 -10.50
N PRO A 80 -20.25 -0.21 -11.09
CA PRO A 80 -19.84 -1.57 -10.78
C PRO A 80 -18.40 -1.81 -11.24
N LEU A 81 -17.53 -2.22 -10.32
CA LEU A 81 -16.13 -2.53 -10.62
C LEU A 81 -15.90 -4.04 -10.72
N THR A 82 -14.91 -4.39 -11.52
CA THR A 82 -14.38 -5.75 -11.65
C THR A 82 -12.86 -5.68 -11.53
N GLU A 83 -12.19 -6.83 -11.45
CA GLU A 83 -10.72 -6.87 -11.34
C GLU A 83 -10.00 -6.17 -12.50
N ASN A 84 -10.66 -6.03 -13.66
CA ASN A 84 -10.11 -5.36 -14.84
C ASN A 84 -10.02 -3.84 -14.66
N HIS A 85 -10.68 -3.29 -13.65
CA HIS A 85 -10.62 -1.87 -13.29
C HIS A 85 -9.56 -1.57 -12.22
N VAL A 86 -8.80 -2.58 -11.77
CA VAL A 86 -7.83 -2.45 -10.67
C VAL A 86 -6.42 -2.78 -11.16
N VAL A 87 -5.45 -1.95 -10.80
CA VAL A 87 -4.01 -2.21 -10.99
C VAL A 87 -3.33 -2.11 -9.63
N ILE A 88 -2.53 -3.12 -9.27
CA ILE A 88 -1.76 -3.10 -8.04
C ILE A 88 -0.41 -2.44 -8.30
N THR A 89 -0.09 -1.44 -7.49
CA THR A 89 1.18 -0.69 -7.58
C THR A 89 1.93 -0.72 -6.25
N PRO A 90 3.26 -0.48 -6.24
CA PRO A 90 4.02 -0.22 -5.02
C PRO A 90 3.57 1.07 -4.33
N GLY A 91 2.53 0.96 -3.49
CA GLY A 91 1.87 2.10 -2.85
C GLY A 91 1.13 3.00 -3.83
N SER A 92 0.33 3.93 -3.30
CA SER A 92 -0.44 4.90 -4.09
C SER A 92 0.41 5.95 -4.78
N ILE A 93 1.64 6.19 -4.30
CA ILE A 93 2.58 7.12 -4.95
C ILE A 93 2.88 6.67 -6.38
N MET A 94 3.10 5.37 -6.61
CA MET A 94 3.32 4.85 -7.96
C MET A 94 2.04 4.88 -8.81
N ALA A 95 0.86 4.74 -8.20
CA ALA A 95 -0.40 4.90 -8.92
C ALA A 95 -0.60 6.34 -9.45
N ASN A 96 -0.12 7.36 -8.74
CA ASN A 96 -0.14 8.74 -9.22
C ASN A 96 0.88 9.00 -10.34
N TYR A 97 1.94 8.20 -10.41
CA TYR A 97 3.00 8.36 -11.41
C TYR A 97 2.69 7.64 -12.73
N LEU A 98 1.96 6.52 -12.66
CA LEU A 98 1.57 5.69 -13.81
C LEU A 98 0.66 6.45 -14.79
#